data_AF-A0A2G9U4D1-F1
#
_entry.id   AF-A0A2G9U4D1-F1
#
_cell.length_a   1.000
_cell.length_b   1.000
_cell.length_c   1.000
_cell.angle_alpha   90.00
_cell.angle_beta   90.00
_cell.angle_gamma   90.00
#
_symmetry.space_group_name_H-M   'P 1'
#
loop_
_entity.id
_entity.type
_entity.pdbx_description
1 polymer ?
#
loop_
_entity_poly.entity_id
_entity_poly.type
_entity_poly.pdbx_seq_one_letter_code
_entity_poly.pdbx_strand_id
1 'polypeptide(L)'
;MIGTLRPEVQVSYQSYKAEALLLKLSQDERLQEITDKTHFTMVHLNALSSTKSLGKNERKRRLEAIFSEYSDFMVQAVTIEVADAIDNIMQNILRALLFTERMTQK
;
A
#
# COMPACT_ATOMS: atom_id res chain seq x y z
N MET A 1 29.16 -27.35 -12.41
CA MET A 1 28.14 -27.13 -11.36
C MET A 1 28.29 -25.71 -10.88
N ILE A 2 27.33 -24.84 -11.24
CA ILE A 2 27.30 -23.45 -10.79
C ILE A 2 27.10 -23.47 -9.27
N GLY A 3 28.02 -22.86 -8.53
CA GLY A 3 28.21 -23.04 -7.10
C GLY A 3 26.93 -22.82 -6.29
N THR A 4 26.50 -23.88 -5.61
CA THR A 4 25.49 -23.80 -4.55
C THR A 4 26.04 -22.93 -3.43
N LEU A 5 25.35 -21.83 -3.13
CA LEU A 5 25.56 -21.05 -1.90
C LEU A 5 25.62 -21.99 -0.69
N ARG A 6 26.40 -21.63 0.34
CA ARG A 6 26.43 -22.40 1.59
C ARG A 6 25.00 -22.57 2.12
N PRO A 7 24.65 -23.69 2.76
CA PRO A 7 23.28 -23.96 3.22
C PRO A 7 22.68 -22.81 4.04
N GLU A 8 23.47 -22.14 4.91
CA GLU A 8 22.97 -21.00 5.68
C GLU A 8 22.56 -19.83 4.77
N VAL A 9 23.36 -19.55 3.75
CA VAL A 9 23.10 -18.47 2.78
C VAL A 9 21.91 -18.82 1.88
N GLN A 10 21.72 -20.10 1.55
CA GLN A 10 20.52 -20.55 0.81
C GLN A 10 19.25 -20.34 1.63
N VAL A 11 19.26 -20.68 2.91
CA VAL A 11 18.11 -20.46 3.81
C VAL A 11 17.81 -18.98 3.93
N SER A 12 18.81 -18.13 4.22
CA SER A 12 18.62 -16.68 4.30
C SER A 12 18.10 -16.07 2.99
N TYR A 13 18.59 -16.55 1.84
CA TYR A 13 18.12 -16.08 0.53
C TYR A 13 16.64 -16.45 0.27
N GLN A 14 16.23 -17.67 0.62
CA GLN A 14 14.83 -18.08 0.47
C GLN A 14 13.91 -17.28 1.40
N SER A 15 14.33 -17.03 2.64
CA SER A 15 13.59 -16.16 3.57
C SER A 15 13.44 -14.74 3.04
N TYR A 16 14.53 -14.15 2.54
CA TYR A 16 14.49 -12.80 1.96
C TYR A 16 13.58 -12.73 0.72
N LYS A 17 13.62 -13.75 -0.14
CA LYS A 17 12.73 -13.86 -1.29
C LYS A 17 11.26 -13.96 -0.87
N ALA A 18 10.96 -14.75 0.17
CA ALA A 18 9.61 -14.88 0.71
C ALA A 18 9.10 -13.56 1.30
N GLU A 19 9.92 -12.86 2.10
CA GLU A 19 9.59 -11.53 2.63
C GLU A 19 9.28 -10.52 1.50
N ALA A 20 10.12 -10.48 0.46
CA ALA A 20 9.92 -9.58 -0.66
C ALA A 20 8.63 -9.89 -1.46
N LEU A 21 8.28 -11.16 -1.60
CA LEU A 21 7.02 -11.56 -2.25
C LEU A 21 5.80 -11.17 -1.41
N LEU A 22 5.84 -11.39 -0.10
CA LEU A 22 4.75 -11.00 0.80
C LEU A 22 4.54 -9.49 0.81
N LEU A 23 5.62 -8.71 0.83
CA LEU A 23 5.54 -7.25 0.74
C LEU A 23 4.85 -6.81 -0.56
N LYS A 24 5.24 -7.41 -1.69
CA LYS A 24 4.63 -7.10 -2.99
C LYS A 24 3.15 -7.47 -3.02
N LEU A 25 2.78 -8.66 -2.52
CA LEU A 25 1.38 -9.09 -2.49
C LEU A 25 0.52 -8.15 -1.65
N SER A 26 1.01 -7.73 -0.48
CA SER A 26 0.33 -6.74 0.37
C SER A 26 0.10 -5.40 -0.36
N GLN A 27 1.11 -4.91 -1.09
CA GLN A 27 0.98 -3.70 -1.91
C GLN A 27 -0.06 -3.86 -3.03
N ASP A 28 -0.03 -5.00 -3.73
CA ASP A 28 -0.98 -5.29 -4.82
C ASP A 28 -2.42 -5.39 -4.28
N GLU A 29 -2.65 -6.04 -3.14
CA GLU A 29 -3.96 -6.12 -2.47
C GLU A 29 -4.52 -4.74 -2.10
N ARG A 30 -3.67 -3.85 -1.56
CA ARG A 30 -4.08 -2.48 -1.22
C ARG A 30 -4.38 -1.63 -2.45
N LEU A 31 -3.57 -1.73 -3.50
CA LEU A 31 -3.83 -1.03 -4.76
C LEU A 31 -5.16 -1.50 -5.37
N GLN A 32 -5.48 -2.77 -5.23
CA GLN A 32 -6.76 -3.31 -5.66
C GLN A 32 -7.92 -2.75 -4.84
N GLU A 33 -7.81 -2.69 -3.51
CA GLU A 33 -8.83 -2.08 -2.65
C GLU A 33 -9.09 -0.59 -3.00
N ILE A 34 -8.01 0.17 -3.23
CA ILE A 34 -8.12 1.57 -3.68
C ILE A 34 -8.87 1.62 -5.01
N THR A 35 -8.48 0.78 -5.96
CA THR A 35 -9.10 0.72 -7.29
C THR A 35 -10.60 0.43 -7.20
N ASP A 36 -10.99 -0.54 -6.36
CA ASP A 36 -12.39 -0.92 -6.17
C ASP A 36 -13.21 0.23 -5.53
N LYS A 37 -12.65 0.91 -4.52
CA LYS A 37 -13.31 2.04 -3.87
C LYS A 37 -13.41 3.26 -4.79
N THR A 38 -12.39 3.52 -5.60
CA THR A 38 -12.42 4.56 -6.65
C THR A 38 -13.48 4.23 -7.69
N HIS A 39 -13.53 2.97 -8.16
CA HIS A 39 -14.51 2.54 -9.15
C HIS A 39 -15.94 2.71 -8.64
N PHE A 40 -16.21 2.23 -7.43
CA PHE A 40 -17.50 2.42 -6.74
C PHE A 40 -17.90 3.89 -6.71
N THR A 41 -17.00 4.76 -6.25
CA THR A 41 -17.21 6.21 -6.17
C THR A 41 -17.56 6.80 -7.53
N MET A 42 -16.82 6.43 -8.58
CA MET A 42 -17.02 6.92 -9.94
C MET A 42 -18.37 6.48 -10.51
N VAL A 43 -18.79 5.23 -10.27
CA VAL A 43 -20.11 4.72 -10.67
C VAL A 43 -21.22 5.51 -9.97
N HIS A 44 -21.09 5.78 -8.67
CA HIS A 44 -22.08 6.57 -7.92
C HIS A 44 -22.16 8.03 -8.37
N LEU A 45 -21.02 8.66 -8.69
CA LEU A 45 -20.99 10.00 -9.27
C LEU A 45 -21.69 10.05 -10.65
N ASN A 46 -21.45 9.05 -11.49
CA ASN A 46 -22.12 8.91 -12.79
C ASN A 46 -23.64 8.67 -12.65
N ALA A 47 -24.06 7.88 -11.67
CA ALA A 47 -25.48 7.67 -11.38
C ALA A 47 -26.15 8.98 -10.89
N LEU A 48 -25.49 9.76 -10.04
CA LEU A 48 -26.00 11.05 -9.57
C LEU A 48 -26.10 12.09 -10.69
N SER A 49 -25.13 12.13 -11.60
CA SER A 49 -25.12 13.08 -12.71
C SER A 49 -26.26 12.81 -13.70
N SER A 50 -26.53 11.54 -13.98
CA SER A 50 -27.60 11.08 -14.89
C SER A 50 -29.01 11.16 -14.30
N THR A 51 -29.16 11.33 -12.98
CA THR A 51 -30.48 11.39 -12.34
C THR A 51 -31.17 12.73 -12.59
N LYS A 52 -32.25 12.72 -13.39
CA LYS A 52 -33.03 13.93 -13.76
C LYS A 52 -34.03 14.42 -12.72
N SER A 53 -34.40 13.58 -11.75
CA SER A 53 -35.44 13.87 -10.74
C SER A 53 -34.92 14.46 -9.42
N LEU A 54 -33.61 14.59 -9.25
CA LEU A 54 -33.02 15.08 -8.00
C LEU A 54 -33.03 16.61 -7.93
N GLY A 55 -33.56 17.16 -6.84
CA GLY A 55 -33.44 18.59 -6.53
C GLY A 55 -31.98 19.03 -6.31
N LYS A 56 -31.67 20.30 -6.63
CA LYS A 56 -30.28 20.84 -6.58
C LYS A 56 -29.62 20.66 -5.20
N ASN A 57 -30.35 20.90 -4.11
CA ASN A 57 -29.83 20.79 -2.75
C ASN A 57 -29.52 19.34 -2.35
N GLU A 58 -30.41 18.41 -2.72
CA GLU A 58 -30.21 16.98 -2.45
C GLU A 58 -29.02 16.44 -3.25
N ARG A 59 -28.86 16.88 -4.51
CA ARG A 59 -27.72 16.50 -5.35
C ARG A 59 -26.41 16.97 -4.73
N LYS A 60 -26.36 18.22 -4.28
CA LYS A 60 -25.18 18.78 -3.59
C LYS A 60 -24.84 17.97 -2.33
N ARG A 61 -25.83 17.68 -1.48
CA ARG A 61 -25.63 16.92 -0.24
C ARG A 61 -25.07 15.52 -0.50
N ARG A 62 -25.59 14.83 -1.52
CA ARG A 62 -25.11 13.48 -1.89
C ARG A 62 -23.70 13.51 -2.48
N LEU A 63 -23.37 14.52 -3.28
CA LEU A 63 -22.02 14.73 -3.77
C LEU A 63 -21.05 14.94 -2.61
N GLU A 64 -21.37 15.83 -1.68
CA GLU A 64 -20.54 16.09 -0.50
C GLU A 64 -20.34 14.84 0.35
N ALA A 65 -21.37 14.02 0.55
CA ALA A 65 -21.26 12.76 1.28
C ALA A 65 -20.31 11.77 0.58
N ILE A 66 -20.45 11.57 -0.74
CA ILE A 66 -19.59 10.67 -1.51
C ILE A 66 -18.13 11.17 -1.49
N PHE A 67 -17.93 12.47 -1.68
CA PHE A 67 -16.59 13.06 -1.63
C PHE A 67 -15.96 12.95 -0.25
N SER A 68 -16.72 13.17 0.83
CA SER A 68 -16.21 13.04 2.19
C SER A 68 -15.77 11.61 2.49
N GLU A 69 -16.62 10.63 2.18
CA GLU A 69 -16.29 9.21 2.42
C GLU A 69 -15.07 8.77 1.60
N TYR A 70 -15.00 9.16 0.33
CA TYR A 70 -13.85 8.83 -0.52
C TYR A 70 -12.58 9.54 -0.06
N SER A 71 -12.68 10.81 0.37
CA SER A 71 -11.55 11.58 0.89
C SER A 71 -10.99 10.95 2.16
N ASP A 72 -11.85 10.57 3.11
CA ASP A 72 -11.43 9.94 4.37
C ASP A 72 -10.70 8.62 4.11
N PHE A 73 -11.25 7.80 3.20
CA PHE A 73 -10.60 6.56 2.75
C PHE A 73 -9.22 6.83 2.11
N MET A 74 -9.13 7.78 1.18
CA MET A 74 -7.87 8.07 0.48
C MET A 74 -6.80 8.61 1.41
N VAL A 75 -7.17 9.46 2.38
CA VAL A 75 -6.22 9.96 3.39
C VAL A 75 -5.66 8.81 4.23
N GLN A 76 -6.51 7.86 4.65
CA GLN A 76 -6.07 6.68 5.38
C GLN A 76 -5.15 5.81 4.53
N ALA A 77 -5.54 5.50 3.30
CA ALA A 77 -4.73 4.68 2.39
C ALA A 77 -3.34 5.28 2.13
N VAL A 78 -3.26 6.59 1.89
CA VAL A 78 -1.98 7.29 1.71
C VAL A 78 -1.15 7.30 2.99
N THR A 79 -1.79 7.51 4.15
CA THR A 79 -1.09 7.51 5.44
C THR A 79 -0.44 6.15 5.72
N ILE A 80 -1.15 5.06 5.42
CA ILE A 80 -0.63 3.69 5.57
C ILE A 80 0.55 3.46 4.64
N GLU A 81 0.45 3.81 3.36
CA GLU A 81 1.54 3.65 2.39
C GLU A 81 2.81 4.44 2.79
N VAL A 82 2.63 5.67 3.29
CA VAL A 82 3.75 6.47 3.79
C VAL A 82 4.39 5.83 5.04
N ALA A 83 3.58 5.35 5.98
CA ALA A 83 4.07 4.68 7.18
C ALA A 83 4.88 3.42 6.82
N ASP A 84 4.35 2.58 5.94
CA ASP A 84 5.02 1.36 5.46
C ASP A 84 6.33 1.69 4.74
N ALA A 85 6.36 2.73 3.90
CA ALA A 85 7.58 3.16 3.23
C ALA A 85 8.66 3.59 4.23
N ILE A 86 8.28 4.35 5.27
CA ILE A 86 9.18 4.78 6.33
C ILE A 86 9.70 3.57 7.12
N ASP A 87 8.83 2.65 7.53
CA ASP A 87 9.20 1.46 8.28
C ASP A 87 10.19 0.58 7.49
N ASN A 88 9.96 0.39 6.20
CA ASN A 88 10.87 -0.34 5.33
C ASN A 88 12.25 0.33 5.23
N ILE A 89 12.30 1.67 5.10
CA ILE A 89 13.55 2.43 5.09
C ILE A 89 14.27 2.26 6.43
N MET A 90 13.57 2.40 7.55
CA MET A 90 14.13 2.25 8.89
C MET A 90 14.71 0.85 9.12
N GLN A 91 14.01 -0.20 8.68
CA GLN A 91 14.53 -1.57 8.74
C GLN A 91 15.81 -1.74 7.90
N ASN A 92 15.86 -1.14 6.72
CA ASN A 92 17.06 -1.19 5.88
C ASN A 92 18.24 -0.43 6.49
N ILE A 93 17.99 0.74 7.10
CA ILE A 93 19.01 1.50 7.85
C ILE A 93 19.54 0.67 9.02
N LEU A 94 18.65 0.07 9.82
CA LEU A 94 19.03 -0.75 10.97
C LEU A 94 19.83 -1.99 10.55
N ARG A 95 19.42 -2.67 9.46
CA ARG A 95 20.18 -3.78 8.87
C ARG A 95 21.58 -3.32 8.42
N ALA A 96 21.70 -2.15 7.79
CA ALA A 96 22.98 -1.59 7.38
C ALA A 96 23.89 -1.27 8.57
N LEU A 97 23.35 -0.62 9.62
CA LEU A 97 24.06 -0.29 10.84
C LEU A 97 24.61 -1.54 11.54
N LEU A 98 23.78 -2.56 11.75
CA LEU A 98 24.19 -3.83 12.37
C LEU A 98 25.26 -4.55 11.55
N PHE A 99 25.19 -4.47 10.22
CA PHE A 99 26.22 -5.03 9.34
C PHE A 99 27.55 -4.28 9.50
N THR A 100 27.53 -2.94 9.51
CA THR A 100 28.74 -2.14 9.75
C THR A 100 29.34 -2.39 11.13
N GLU A 101 28.54 -2.47 12.20
CA GLU A 101 29.03 -2.75 13.56
C GLU A 101 29.72 -4.13 13.66
N ARG A 102 29.15 -5.16 13.02
CA ARG A 102 29.77 -6.48 12.94
C ARG A 102 31.09 -6.49 12.17
N MET A 103 31.27 -5.57 11.21
CA MET A 103 32.49 -5.46 10.40
C MET A 103 33.59 -4.66 11.11
N THR A 104 33.24 -3.72 11.99
CA THR A 104 34.20 -2.93 12.79
C THR A 104 34.65 -3.62 14.08
N GLN A 105 33.91 -4.60 14.60
CA GLN A 105 34.32 -5.41 15.77
C GLN A 105 35.40 -6.49 15.47
N LYS A 106 36.31 -6.25 14.52
CA LYS A 106 37.46 -7.12 14.25
C LYS A 106 38.74 -6.61 14.89
#